data_AF-A0A643FE72-F1
#
_entry.id   AF-A0A643FE72-F1
#
_cell.length_a   1.000
_cell.length_b   1.000
_cell.length_c   1.000
_cell.angle_alpha   90.00
_cell.angle_beta   90.00
_cell.angle_gamma   90.00
#
_symmetry.space_group_name_H-M   'P 1'
#
loop_
_entity.id
_entity.type
_entity.pdbx_description
1 polymer ?
#
loop_
_entity_poly.entity_id
_entity_poly.type
_entity_poly.pdbx_seq_one_letter_code
_entity_poly.pdbx_strand_id
1 'polypeptide(L)'
;MMWRAPEYGGDFVFFTVRDGRQLVVYRQVGSGDGPGSWAVIGTVDMPAATPYVWSPEYFIHNGRSYIFFQMNPTNDSSDMTQPSRIGMVGILPENAGLVDLTPANAPDRVRMDPEYFITAQGPFIYYNRYKPQTDTRPFIGEGVWRVDTQLGPPVASLQRR
;
A
#
# COMPACT_ATOMS: atom_id res chain seq x y z
N MET A 1 5.34 -2.04 9.17
CA MET A 1 4.61 -2.80 10.22
C MET A 1 4.95 -4.28 10.12
N MET A 2 4.62 -5.09 11.14
CA MET A 2 4.80 -6.55 11.16
C MET A 2 3.46 -7.25 11.39
N TRP A 3 3.21 -8.36 10.69
CA TRP A 3 1.96 -9.13 10.81
C TRP A 3 2.17 -10.63 10.58
N ARG A 4 1.17 -11.44 10.94
CA ARG A 4 1.14 -12.87 10.61
C ARG A 4 0.47 -13.07 9.26
N ALA A 5 1.22 -13.51 8.26
CA ALA A 5 0.73 -13.68 6.89
C ALA A 5 0.08 -15.07 6.71
N PRO A 6 -1.23 -15.17 6.43
CA PRO A 6 -1.92 -16.45 6.27
C PRO A 6 -1.34 -17.31 5.14
N GLU A 7 -0.89 -16.67 4.04
CA GLU A 7 -0.29 -17.33 2.89
C GLU A 7 1.05 -18.02 3.21
N TYR A 8 1.67 -17.68 4.33
CA TYR A 8 2.90 -18.30 4.83
C TYR A 8 2.64 -19.10 6.12
N GLY A 9 1.42 -19.62 6.30
CA GLY A 9 1.10 -20.45 7.46
C GLY A 9 1.10 -19.69 8.80
N GLY A 10 0.98 -18.35 8.77
CA GLY A 10 0.99 -17.51 9.96
C GLY A 10 2.37 -17.04 10.42
N ASP A 11 3.40 -17.25 9.60
CA ASP A 11 4.73 -16.66 9.81
C ASP A 11 4.66 -15.14 9.85
N PHE A 12 5.58 -14.55 10.61
CA PHE A 12 5.71 -13.10 10.64
C PHE A 12 6.30 -12.56 9.33
N VAL A 13 5.69 -11.49 8.84
CA VAL A 13 6.14 -10.70 7.69
C VAL A 13 6.22 -9.25 8.11
N PHE A 14 7.19 -8.51 7.59
CA PHE A 14 7.19 -7.05 7.60
C PHE A 14 7.70 -6.50 6.27
N PHE A 15 7.55 -5.21 6.06
CA PHE A 15 8.17 -4.51 4.94
C PHE A 15 8.93 -3.27 5.40
N THR A 16 9.86 -2.82 4.57
CA THR A 16 10.55 -1.53 4.69
C THR A 16 10.48 -0.77 3.39
N VAL A 17 10.77 0.53 3.47
CA VAL A 17 11.01 1.38 2.30
C VAL A 17 12.50 1.72 2.27
N ARG A 18 13.23 1.16 1.31
CA ARG A 18 14.67 1.42 1.10
C ARG A 18 14.85 2.68 0.26
N ASP A 19 15.65 3.62 0.76
CA ASP A 19 15.98 4.91 0.13
C ASP A 19 14.76 5.76 -0.29
N GLY A 20 13.61 5.52 0.35
CA GLY A 20 12.33 6.13 -0.01
C GLY A 20 11.70 5.56 -1.29
N ARG A 21 12.37 4.69 -2.05
CA ARG A 21 12.00 4.38 -3.45
C ARG A 21 11.76 2.92 -3.80
N GLN A 22 12.02 2.02 -2.86
CA GLN A 22 11.81 0.59 -3.06
C GLN A 22 11.12 -0.01 -1.84
N LEU A 23 10.05 -0.76 -2.08
CA LEU A 23 9.47 -1.63 -1.05
C LEU A 23 10.23 -2.93 -0.99
N VAL A 24 10.62 -3.34 0.22
CA VAL A 24 11.29 -4.63 0.47
C VAL A 24 10.47 -5.40 1.50
N VAL A 25 10.07 -6.62 1.17
CA VAL A 25 9.25 -7.48 2.02
C VAL A 25 10.12 -8.59 2.60
N TYR A 26 10.00 -8.80 3.91
CA TYR A 26 10.74 -9.79 4.68
C TYR A 26 9.80 -10.78 5.34
N ARG A 27 10.15 -12.07 5.30
CA ARG A 27 9.48 -13.14 6.04
C ARG A 27 10.43 -13.70 7.10
N GLN A 28 9.89 -14.01 8.27
CA GLN A 28 10.62 -14.77 9.28
C GLN A 28 10.74 -16.23 8.85
N VAL A 29 11.95 -16.78 8.85
CA VAL A 29 12.24 -18.18 8.51
C VAL A 29 13.02 -18.85 9.64
N GLY A 30 12.82 -20.16 9.82
CA GLY A 30 13.57 -20.95 10.81
C GLY A 30 13.21 -20.69 12.27
N SER A 31 12.00 -20.20 12.55
CA SER A 31 11.49 -19.85 13.89
C SER A 31 11.04 -21.06 14.73
N GLY A 32 11.83 -22.13 14.77
CA GLY A 32 11.68 -23.17 15.81
C GLY A 32 11.99 -22.62 17.21
N ASP A 33 12.61 -23.41 18.08
CA ASP A 33 12.97 -22.98 19.45
C ASP A 33 14.14 -21.95 19.52
N GLY A 34 14.51 -21.31 18.41
CA GLY A 34 15.62 -20.35 18.31
C GLY A 34 15.22 -19.01 17.68
N PRO A 35 16.12 -18.00 17.70
CA PRO A 35 15.84 -16.72 17.07
C PRO A 35 15.72 -16.91 15.55
N GLY A 36 14.50 -16.78 15.03
CA GLY A 36 14.25 -16.86 13.60
C GLY A 36 15.07 -15.83 12.81
N SER A 37 15.46 -16.16 11.58
CA SER A 37 16.11 -15.22 10.67
C SER A 37 15.07 -14.58 9.74
N TRP A 38 15.46 -13.51 9.03
CA TRP A 38 14.59 -12.80 8.10
C TRP A 38 15.10 -12.96 6.68
N ALA A 39 14.24 -13.43 5.78
CA ALA A 39 14.54 -13.59 4.37
C ALA A 39 13.75 -12.56 3.54
N VAL A 40 14.39 -11.95 2.54
CA VAL A 40 13.70 -11.11 1.55
C VAL A 40 12.85 -12.03 0.67
N ILE A 41 11.55 -11.72 0.57
CA ILE A 41 10.59 -12.48 -0.24
C ILE A 41 10.04 -11.68 -1.42
N GLY A 42 10.28 -10.36 -1.45
CA GLY A 42 9.83 -9.50 -2.53
C GLY A 42 10.49 -8.13 -2.50
N THR A 43 10.67 -7.55 -3.68
CA THR A 43 11.14 -6.18 -3.87
C THR A 43 10.33 -5.53 -4.98
N VAL A 44 9.89 -4.29 -4.76
CA VAL A 44 9.16 -3.51 -5.77
C VAL A 44 9.79 -2.14 -5.91
N ASP A 45 10.32 -1.86 -7.10
CA ASP A 45 10.84 -0.54 -7.45
C ASP A 45 9.69 0.41 -7.84
N MET A 46 9.77 1.64 -7.35
CA MET A 46 8.76 2.65 -7.68
C MET A 46 8.97 3.24 -9.08
N PRO A 47 7.89 3.61 -9.80
CA PRO A 47 7.98 4.27 -11.09
C PRO A 47 8.75 5.59 -10.99
N ALA A 48 9.55 5.91 -12.01
CA ALA A 48 10.37 7.12 -12.04
C ALA A 48 9.56 8.43 -11.89
N ALA A 49 8.29 8.45 -12.33
CA ALA A 49 7.42 9.62 -12.23
C ALA A 49 6.91 9.88 -10.80
N THR A 50 6.82 8.84 -9.96
CA THR A 50 6.36 8.94 -8.57
C THR A 50 7.22 8.02 -7.69
N PRO A 51 8.54 8.31 -7.56
CA PRO A 51 9.48 7.34 -7.03
C PRO A 51 9.39 7.19 -5.51
N TYR A 52 8.74 8.10 -4.77
CA TYR A 52 8.80 8.10 -3.31
C TYR A 52 7.57 7.50 -2.64
N VAL A 53 7.80 6.53 -1.75
CA VAL A 53 6.77 5.84 -0.95
C VAL A 53 6.56 6.56 0.38
N TRP A 54 5.31 6.90 0.67
CA TRP A 54 4.90 7.47 1.95
C TRP A 54 3.68 6.75 2.53
N SER A 55 3.55 6.80 3.86
CA SER A 55 2.47 6.18 4.64
C SER A 55 2.11 4.75 4.19
N PRO A 56 3.09 3.82 4.09
CA PRO A 56 2.81 2.46 3.70
C PRO A 56 2.17 1.67 4.84
N GLU A 57 1.10 0.96 4.52
CA GLU A 57 0.29 0.16 5.45
C GLU A 57 -0.03 -1.20 4.81
N TYR A 58 -0.56 -2.15 5.58
CA TYR A 58 -0.98 -3.45 5.07
C TYR A 58 -2.41 -3.82 5.46
N PHE A 59 -3.00 -4.70 4.66
CA PHE A 59 -4.21 -5.42 5.05
C PHE A 59 -4.18 -6.86 4.55
N ILE A 60 -5.03 -7.70 5.15
CA ILE A 60 -5.25 -9.09 4.72
C ILE A 60 -6.65 -9.18 4.13
N HIS A 61 -6.76 -9.72 2.93
CA HIS A 61 -8.03 -9.97 2.26
C HIS A 61 -8.00 -11.31 1.54
N ASN A 62 -9.05 -12.12 1.72
CA ASN A 62 -9.17 -13.45 1.09
C ASN A 62 -7.92 -14.35 1.25
N GLY A 63 -7.30 -14.32 2.45
CA GLY A 63 -6.13 -15.13 2.78
C GLY A 63 -4.81 -14.64 2.18
N ARG A 64 -4.78 -13.43 1.62
CA ARG A 64 -3.59 -12.82 1.02
C ARG A 64 -3.31 -11.46 1.65
N SER A 65 -2.04 -11.13 1.76
CA SER A 65 -1.57 -9.85 2.28
C SER A 65 -1.28 -8.88 1.13
N TYR A 66 -1.65 -7.62 1.36
CA TYR A 66 -1.45 -6.50 0.44
C TYR A 66 -0.82 -5.35 1.21
N ILE A 67 0.10 -4.64 0.56
CA ILE A 67 0.70 -3.40 1.05
C ILE A 67 0.19 -2.28 0.17
N PHE A 68 -0.30 -1.20 0.76
CA PHE A 68 -0.76 -0.01 0.04
C PHE A 68 -0.07 1.23 0.60
N PHE A 69 0.05 2.26 -0.22
CA PHE A 69 0.91 3.40 0.08
C PHE A 69 0.63 4.59 -0.83
N GLN A 70 1.15 5.74 -0.45
CA GLN A 70 1.23 6.94 -1.28
C GLN A 70 2.49 6.90 -2.16
N MET A 71 2.35 7.17 -3.45
CA MET A 71 3.45 7.35 -4.41
C MET A 71 3.59 8.83 -4.77
N ASN A 72 4.79 9.40 -4.61
CA ASN A 72 5.05 10.83 -4.72
C ASN A 72 6.17 11.16 -5.69
N PRO A 73 6.09 12.28 -6.43
CA PRO A 73 7.20 12.81 -7.22
C PRO A 73 8.40 13.27 -6.39
N THR A 74 8.17 13.72 -5.15
CA THR A 74 9.19 14.31 -4.28
C THR A 74 9.38 13.50 -2.98
N ASN A 75 10.56 13.67 -2.35
CA ASN A 75 10.88 13.03 -1.06
C ASN A 75 10.38 13.84 0.15
N ASP A 76 9.50 14.80 -0.08
CA ASP A 76 8.86 15.58 0.97
C ASP A 76 7.38 15.20 0.99
N SER A 77 6.97 14.48 2.03
CA SER A 77 5.56 14.07 2.19
C SER A 77 4.61 15.24 2.41
N SER A 78 5.14 16.42 2.76
CA SER A 78 4.36 17.63 2.98
C SER A 78 4.29 18.54 1.75
N ASP A 79 4.92 18.16 0.63
CA ASP A 79 4.85 18.91 -0.62
C ASP A 79 3.44 18.87 -1.22
N MET A 80 2.69 19.93 -0.98
CA MET A 80 1.34 20.10 -1.49
C MET A 80 1.29 20.61 -2.93
N THR A 81 2.43 20.85 -3.59
CA THR A 81 2.47 21.41 -4.95
C THR A 81 2.41 20.34 -6.04
N GLN A 82 2.77 19.09 -5.71
CA GLN A 82 2.84 18.00 -6.67
C GLN A 82 1.73 16.97 -6.43
N PRO A 83 1.03 16.50 -7.48
CA PRO A 83 0.03 15.46 -7.32
C PRO A 83 0.68 14.13 -6.94
N SER A 84 0.00 13.36 -6.10
CA SER A 84 0.44 12.03 -5.65
C SER A 84 -0.56 10.95 -6.08
N ARG A 85 -0.15 9.70 -5.98
CA ARG A 85 -0.94 8.52 -6.39
C ARG A 85 -1.06 7.53 -5.25
N ILE A 86 -2.04 6.65 -5.31
CA ILE A 86 -2.17 5.52 -4.37
C ILE A 86 -1.74 4.25 -5.07
N GLY A 87 -0.74 3.57 -4.51
CA GLY A 87 -0.22 2.29 -4.99
C GLY A 87 -0.64 1.13 -4.09
N MET A 88 -0.68 -0.08 -4.65
CA MET A 88 -0.87 -1.32 -3.93
C MET A 88 -0.04 -2.44 -4.56
N VAL A 89 0.52 -3.31 -3.73
CA VAL A 89 1.23 -4.53 -4.14
C VAL A 89 0.76 -5.70 -3.28
N GLY A 90 0.67 -6.89 -3.85
CA GLY A 90 0.63 -8.12 -3.06
C GLY A 90 2.05 -8.58 -2.67
N ILE A 91 2.14 -9.50 -1.71
CA ILE A 91 3.45 -10.03 -1.27
C ILE A 91 3.82 -11.40 -1.86
N LEU A 92 2.92 -12.01 -2.63
CA LEU A 92 3.17 -13.30 -3.29
C LEU A 92 3.64 -13.07 -4.74
N PRO A 93 4.46 -13.97 -5.31
CA PRO A 93 4.97 -13.79 -6.68
C PRO A 93 3.88 -13.54 -7.73
N GLU A 94 2.73 -14.19 -7.62
CA GLU A 94 1.61 -14.03 -8.56
C GLU A 94 0.85 -12.71 -8.43
N ASN A 95 1.05 -11.93 -7.35
CA ASN A 95 0.40 -10.64 -7.13
C ASN A 95 1.38 -9.52 -6.70
N ALA A 96 2.68 -9.71 -6.92
CA ALA A 96 3.74 -8.75 -6.57
C ALA A 96 3.84 -7.53 -7.51
N GLY A 97 3.03 -7.49 -8.58
CA GLY A 97 3.00 -6.36 -9.49
C GLY A 97 2.44 -5.10 -8.82
N LEU A 98 3.10 -3.97 -9.05
CA LEU A 98 2.59 -2.66 -8.64
C LEU A 98 1.28 -2.34 -9.35
N VAL A 99 0.23 -2.15 -8.57
CA VAL A 99 -1.06 -1.65 -9.03
C VAL A 99 -1.16 -0.19 -8.66
N ASP A 100 -1.26 0.67 -9.66
CA ASP A 100 -1.64 2.06 -9.46
C ASP A 100 -3.16 2.15 -9.36
N LEU A 101 -3.65 2.41 -8.15
CA LEU A 101 -5.08 2.53 -7.89
C LEU A 101 -5.62 3.88 -8.39
N THR A 102 -4.77 4.87 -8.66
CA THR A 102 -5.22 6.15 -9.20
C THR A 102 -5.47 6.01 -10.70
N PRO A 103 -6.69 6.26 -11.21
CA PRO A 103 -6.94 6.19 -12.66
C PRO A 103 -6.04 7.15 -13.45
N ALA A 104 -5.65 6.75 -14.66
CA ALA A 104 -4.79 7.58 -15.53
C ALA A 104 -5.43 8.93 -15.89
N ASN A 105 -6.76 9.00 -15.93
CA ASN A 105 -7.53 10.21 -16.20
C ASN A 105 -8.01 10.92 -14.92
N ALA A 106 -7.55 10.51 -13.74
CA ALA A 106 -7.91 11.18 -12.50
C ALA A 106 -7.36 12.62 -12.50
N PRO A 107 -8.09 13.59 -11.91
CA PRO A 107 -7.57 14.94 -11.78
C PRO A 107 -6.32 14.97 -10.89
N ASP A 108 -5.45 15.93 -11.17
CA ASP A 108 -4.27 16.22 -10.36
C ASP A 108 -4.69 16.62 -8.95
N ARG A 109 -4.33 15.78 -7.98
CA ARG A 109 -4.64 15.92 -6.57
C ARG A 109 -3.50 15.38 -5.74
N VAL A 110 -3.27 16.02 -4.60
CA VAL A 110 -2.49 15.43 -3.53
C VAL A 110 -3.41 14.46 -2.79
N ARG A 111 -2.93 13.25 -2.56
CA ARG A 111 -3.60 12.14 -1.88
C ARG A 111 -2.69 11.74 -0.72
N MET A 112 -3.15 11.88 0.51
CA MET A 112 -2.34 11.66 1.70
C MET A 112 -3.03 10.72 2.68
N ASP A 113 -2.21 10.12 3.55
CA ASP A 113 -2.63 9.31 4.69
C ASP A 113 -3.68 8.26 4.29
N PRO A 114 -3.31 7.33 3.38
CA PRO A 114 -4.22 6.29 2.98
C PRO A 114 -4.52 5.36 4.17
N GLU A 115 -5.77 4.92 4.26
CA GLU A 115 -6.28 3.99 5.27
C GLU A 115 -7.21 2.98 4.58
N TYR A 116 -7.33 1.75 5.08
CA TYR A 116 -8.19 0.74 4.45
C TYR A 116 -9.46 0.47 5.26
N PHE A 117 -10.53 0.09 4.54
CA PHE A 117 -11.71 -0.51 5.15
C PHE A 117 -12.26 -1.61 4.25
N ILE A 118 -12.48 -2.79 4.81
CA ILE A 118 -13.01 -3.95 4.08
C ILE A 118 -14.53 -3.97 4.21
N THR A 119 -15.21 -3.84 3.08
CA THR A 119 -16.67 -3.83 2.98
C THR A 119 -17.19 -5.17 2.45
N ALA A 120 -18.52 -5.31 2.34
CA ALA A 120 -19.14 -6.43 1.66
C ALA A 120 -18.79 -6.50 0.16
N GLN A 121 -18.40 -5.38 -0.46
CA GLN A 121 -17.98 -5.32 -1.88
C GLN A 121 -16.49 -5.57 -2.07
N GLY A 122 -15.71 -5.52 -0.98
CA GLY A 122 -14.26 -5.64 -1.00
C GLY A 122 -13.53 -4.49 -0.27
N PRO A 123 -12.20 -4.51 -0.29
CA PRO A 123 -11.37 -3.48 0.33
C PRO A 123 -11.42 -2.17 -0.47
N PHE A 124 -11.62 -1.07 0.25
CA PHE A 124 -11.42 0.29 -0.25
C PHE A 124 -10.26 0.93 0.48
N ILE A 125 -9.49 1.74 -0.23
CA ILE A 125 -8.48 2.62 0.36
C ILE A 125 -9.05 4.04 0.43
N TYR A 126 -9.24 4.54 1.64
CA TYR A 126 -9.64 5.90 1.96
C TYR A 126 -8.40 6.78 2.07
N TYR A 127 -8.48 8.07 1.74
CA TYR A 127 -7.35 9.00 1.82
C TYR A 127 -7.85 10.45 1.89
N ASN A 128 -7.04 11.34 2.45
CA ASN A 128 -7.26 12.77 2.38
C ASN A 128 -6.92 13.30 0.99
N ARG A 129 -7.78 14.14 0.40
CA ARG A 129 -7.58 14.70 -0.94
C ARG A 129 -7.48 16.22 -0.93
N TYR A 130 -6.54 16.76 -1.69
CA TYR A 130 -6.30 18.20 -1.79
C TYR A 130 -6.11 18.64 -3.23
N LYS A 131 -6.63 19.84 -3.58
CA LYS A 131 -6.16 20.56 -4.76
C LYS A 131 -4.73 21.03 -4.52
N PRO A 132 -3.79 20.81 -5.46
CA PRO A 132 -2.41 21.22 -5.27
C PRO A 132 -2.27 22.72 -5.00
N GLN A 133 -1.31 23.07 -4.16
CA GLN A 133 -0.85 24.43 -3.95
C GLN A 133 -0.16 24.95 -5.22
N THR A 134 -0.29 26.25 -5.47
CA THR A 134 0.42 26.97 -6.53
C THR A 134 1.02 28.25 -5.95
N ASP A 135 1.85 28.96 -6.70
CA ASP A 135 2.45 30.23 -6.28
C ASP A 135 1.41 31.30 -5.87
N THR A 136 0.18 31.19 -6.38
CA THR A 136 -0.88 32.18 -6.17
C THR A 136 -2.04 31.68 -5.32
N ARG A 137 -2.05 30.40 -4.94
CA ARG A 137 -3.17 29.78 -4.21
C ARG A 137 -2.69 28.72 -3.23
N PRO A 138 -3.16 28.74 -1.96
CA PRO A 138 -2.86 27.66 -1.03
C PRO A 138 -3.51 26.35 -1.49
N PHE A 139 -3.07 25.23 -0.93
CA PHE A 139 -3.79 23.96 -1.10
C PHE A 139 -5.22 24.08 -0.55
N ILE A 140 -6.14 23.31 -1.14
CA ILE A 140 -7.54 23.28 -0.69
C ILE A 140 -7.92 21.84 -0.38
N GLY A 141 -8.28 21.58 0.88
CA GLY A 141 -8.83 20.29 1.29
C GLY A 141 -10.17 20.01 0.63
N GLU A 142 -10.30 18.82 0.04
CA GLU A 142 -11.52 18.30 -0.58
C GLU A 142 -12.16 17.17 0.24
N GLY A 143 -11.63 16.90 1.45
CA GLY A 143 -12.12 15.89 2.38
C GLY A 143 -11.53 14.49 2.17
N VAL A 144 -12.23 13.49 2.71
CA VAL A 144 -11.86 12.07 2.59
C VAL A 144 -12.48 11.48 1.33
N TRP A 145 -11.64 10.83 0.53
CA TRP A 145 -12.02 10.13 -0.69
C TRP A 145 -11.67 8.66 -0.57
N ARG A 146 -12.14 7.84 -1.50
CA ARG A 146 -11.78 6.42 -1.54
C ARG A 146 -11.50 5.93 -2.95
N VAL A 147 -10.79 4.82 -3.03
CA VAL A 147 -10.57 4.05 -4.26
C VAL A 147 -10.83 2.57 -4.01
N ASP A 148 -11.47 1.92 -4.98
CA ASP A 148 -11.72 0.48 -4.96
C ASP A 148 -10.43 -0.27 -5.34
N THR A 149 -10.04 -1.27 -4.54
CA THR A 149 -8.87 -2.12 -4.83
C THR A 149 -9.12 -3.14 -5.94
N GLN A 150 -10.38 -3.33 -6.35
CA GLN A 150 -10.84 -4.33 -7.31
C GLN A 150 -10.57 -5.78 -6.90
N LEU A 151 -10.25 -6.02 -5.62
CA LEU A 151 -10.02 -7.37 -5.08
C LEU A 151 -11.32 -8.16 -4.83
N GLY A 152 -12.47 -7.53 -5.05
CA GLY A 152 -13.79 -8.13 -4.90
C GLY A 152 -14.18 -8.42 -3.45
N PRO A 153 -15.37 -8.99 -3.25
CA PRO A 153 -15.96 -9.20 -1.92
C PRO A 153 -15.16 -10.23 -1.10
N PRO A 154 -15.33 -10.23 0.24
CA PRO A 154 -14.84 -11.31 1.08
C PRO A 154 -15.43 -12.65 0.62
N VAL A 155 -14.57 -13.63 0.35
CA VAL A 155 -15.03 -15.00 0.10
C VAL A 155 -15.38 -15.62 1.44
N ALA A 156 -16.55 -16.27 1.52
CA ALA A 156 -16.91 -17.02 2.71
C ALA A 156 -15.79 -18.02 3.00
N SER A 157 -15.11 -17.87 4.13
CA SER A 157 -14.11 -18.84 4.55
C SER A 157 -14.80 -20.20 4.58
N LEU A 158 -14.30 -21.17 3.81
CA LEU A 158 -14.56 -22.58 4.10
C LEU A 158 -14.02 -22.78 5.51
N GLN A 159 -14.89 -22.64 6.52
CA GLN A 159 -14.58 -23.06 7.87
C GLN A 159 -14.20 -24.52 7.75
N ARG A 160 -12.91 -24.83 7.91
CA ARG A 160 -12.46 -26.20 8.07
C ARG A 160 -13.22 -26.71 9.30
N ARG A 161 -14.20 -27.59 9.04
CA ARG A 161 -14.79 -28.45 10.05
C ARG A 161 -13.73 -29.41 10.56
#